data_AF-A0A2V7L3I2-F1
#
_entry.id   AF-A0A2V7L3I2-F1
#
_cell.length_a   1.000
_cell.length_b   1.000
_cell.length_c   1.000
_cell.angle_alpha   90.00
_cell.angle_beta   90.00
_cell.angle_gamma   90.00
#
_symmetry.space_group_name_H-M   'P 1'
#
loop_
_entity.id
_entity.type
_entity.pdbx_description
1 polymer ?
#
loop_
_entity_poly.entity_id
_entity_poly.type
_entity_poly.pdbx_seq_one_letter_code
_entity_poly.pdbx_strand_id
1 'polypeptide(L)'
;MVTICTVLPPPERPRLDAVGDGCFTTLHTSSFRDALRAARRKRVDALVLSVHACRGDELPAVARFVREFPAIPAVALVSRYDRNATETLLKLGANGVRSAVDCTEAAGWRRLRDLVGHPASPVAARILARVVPALEEGTGDVRAFFEAVARLAPVLSTVRRLARHLRICSSTLMSRFYRAGLPSPKTYLAGMRLVHAAYLFSNPGLSVADVAYRLDYSSPQSFGRHLKAMLGVTAGEFRRRFPFDVSLERYVDLLITPYRETLRAFCPLNAGLWDQGPNVTRVSRAG
;
A
#
# COMPACT_ATOMS: atom_id res chain seq x y z
N MET A 1 0.50 7.58 -7.66
CA MET A 1 1.37 8.08 -6.57
C MET A 1 0.50 8.17 -5.32
N VAL A 2 1.00 7.78 -4.15
CA VAL A 2 0.22 7.85 -2.89
C VAL A 2 -0.15 9.31 -2.63
N THR A 3 -1.43 9.60 -2.39
CA THR A 3 -1.90 10.97 -2.12
C THR A 3 -2.19 11.14 -0.65
N ILE A 4 -1.47 12.04 0.00
CA ILE A 4 -1.60 12.32 1.43
C ILE A 4 -2.33 13.64 1.58
N CYS A 5 -3.49 13.61 2.22
CA CYS A 5 -4.16 14.83 2.65
C CYS A 5 -3.50 15.31 3.94
N THR A 6 -3.25 16.61 4.03
CA THR A 6 -2.53 17.16 5.19
C THR A 6 -3.28 18.35 5.79
N VAL A 7 -3.27 18.43 7.13
CA VAL A 7 -3.72 19.58 7.90
C VAL A 7 -2.55 20.01 8.77
N LEU A 8 -1.69 20.86 8.19
CA LEU A 8 -0.42 21.27 8.78
C LEU A 8 -0.29 22.80 8.77
N PRO A 9 0.31 23.38 9.83
CA PRO A 9 0.69 24.79 9.84
C PRO A 9 1.76 25.06 8.75
N PRO A 10 1.86 26.30 8.23
CA PRO A 10 2.78 26.65 7.15
C PRO A 10 4.25 26.15 7.29
N PRO A 11 4.91 26.20 8.47
CA PRO A 11 6.31 25.78 8.58
C PRO A 11 6.53 24.27 8.43
N GLU A 12 5.50 23.43 8.59
CA GLU A 12 5.62 21.97 8.52
C GLU A 12 5.43 21.44 7.09
N ARG A 13 4.72 22.19 6.23
CA ARG A 13 4.42 21.81 4.85
C ARG A 13 5.67 21.54 4.01
N PRO A 14 6.66 22.45 3.89
CA PRO A 14 7.83 22.22 3.05
C PRO A 14 8.70 21.05 3.56
N ARG A 15 8.71 20.80 4.86
CA ARG A 15 9.44 19.66 5.45
C ARG A 15 8.79 18.33 5.03
N LEU A 16 7.46 18.25 5.10
CA LEU A 16 6.75 17.07 4.64
C LEU A 16 6.91 16.86 3.13
N ASP A 17 6.87 17.92 2.33
CA ASP A 17 7.02 17.85 0.88
C ASP A 17 8.42 17.35 0.49
N ALA A 18 9.48 17.87 1.13
CA ALA A 18 10.85 17.41 0.91
C ALA A 18 11.05 15.94 1.31
N VAL A 19 10.39 15.50 2.38
CA VAL A 19 10.39 14.10 2.81
C VAL A 19 9.55 13.21 1.89
N GLY A 20 8.54 13.78 1.24
CA GLY A 20 7.66 13.09 0.31
C GLY A 20 8.21 12.91 -1.09
N ASP A 21 9.30 13.60 -1.45
CA ASP A 21 9.84 13.59 -2.81
C ASP A 21 10.13 12.17 -3.31
N GLY A 22 9.63 11.87 -4.51
CA GLY A 22 9.64 10.55 -5.13
C GLY A 22 8.79 9.46 -4.45
N CYS A 23 8.16 9.73 -3.29
CA CYS A 23 7.42 8.75 -2.49
C CYS A 23 5.89 8.97 -2.52
N PHE A 24 5.44 10.21 -2.34
CA PHE A 24 4.01 10.56 -2.29
C PHE A 24 3.75 12.01 -2.70
N THR A 25 2.51 12.32 -3.07
CA THR A 25 2.03 13.69 -3.28
C THR A 25 1.25 14.19 -2.07
N THR A 26 1.49 15.42 -1.67
CA THR A 26 0.74 16.08 -0.59
C THR A 26 -0.39 16.92 -1.16
N LEU A 27 -1.53 16.91 -0.47
CA LEU A 27 -2.66 17.79 -0.69
C LEU A 27 -2.88 18.59 0.59
N HIS A 28 -2.25 19.76 0.64
CA HIS A 28 -2.33 20.65 1.79
C HIS A 28 -3.68 21.32 1.89
N THR A 29 -4.35 21.13 3.02
CA THR A 29 -5.64 21.76 3.32
C THR A 29 -5.51 22.73 4.49
N SER A 30 -6.41 23.71 4.54
CA SER A 30 -6.46 24.75 5.57
C SER A 30 -7.22 24.33 6.82
N SER A 31 -8.10 23.32 6.72
CA SER A 31 -8.95 22.86 7.82
C SER A 31 -9.30 21.38 7.67
N PHE A 32 -9.74 20.75 8.77
CA PHE A 32 -10.23 19.36 8.71
C PHE A 32 -11.52 19.22 7.88
N ARG A 33 -12.33 20.28 7.77
CA ARG A 33 -13.50 20.28 6.87
C ARG A 33 -13.08 20.22 5.41
N ASP A 34 -12.01 20.92 5.04
CA ASP A 34 -11.45 20.87 3.70
C ASP A 34 -10.80 19.51 3.41
N ALA A 35 -10.12 18.92 4.41
CA ALA A 35 -9.60 17.56 4.31
C ALA A 35 -10.72 16.52 4.06
N LEU A 36 -11.86 16.66 4.74
CA LEU A 36 -13.05 15.83 4.52
C LEU A 36 -13.60 15.99 3.11
N ARG A 37 -13.72 17.23 2.60
CA ARG A 37 -14.17 17.50 1.22
C ARG A 37 -13.19 16.93 0.19
N ALA A 38 -11.88 17.05 0.45
CA ALA A 38 -10.83 16.51 -0.39
C ALA A 38 -10.91 14.99 -0.49
N ALA A 39 -11.03 14.28 0.64
CA ALA A 39 -11.14 12.82 0.67
C ALA A 39 -12.40 12.29 -0.04
N ARG A 40 -13.47 13.09 -0.12
CA ARG A 40 -14.68 12.75 -0.89
C ARG A 40 -14.49 12.93 -2.41
N ARG A 41 -13.71 13.93 -2.83
CA ARG A 41 -13.56 14.30 -4.25
C ARG A 41 -12.36 13.65 -4.93
N LYS A 42 -11.32 13.35 -4.17
CA LYS A 42 -10.05 12.83 -4.65
C LYS A 42 -9.69 11.60 -3.82
N ARG A 43 -8.95 10.68 -4.45
CA ARG A 43 -8.35 9.57 -3.71
C ARG A 43 -7.34 10.13 -2.72
N VAL A 44 -7.55 9.86 -1.44
CA VAL A 44 -6.62 10.14 -0.34
C VAL A 44 -6.27 8.79 0.29
N ASP A 45 -4.97 8.54 0.42
CA ASP A 45 -4.42 7.29 0.92
C ASP A 45 -3.98 7.39 2.39
N ALA A 46 -3.75 8.60 2.90
CA ALA A 46 -3.48 8.89 4.31
C ALA A 46 -3.88 10.32 4.68
N LEU A 47 -4.19 10.56 5.95
CA LEU A 47 -4.34 11.88 6.54
C LEU A 47 -3.18 12.15 7.51
N VAL A 48 -2.40 13.20 7.28
CA VAL A 48 -1.39 13.68 8.25
C VAL A 48 -1.89 14.98 8.87
N LEU A 49 -2.01 15.00 10.19
CA LEU A 49 -2.50 16.16 10.94
C LEU A 49 -1.49 16.58 12.00
N SER A 50 -1.20 17.87 12.05
CA SER A 50 -0.34 18.42 13.09
C SER A 50 -1.11 18.55 14.39
N VAL A 51 -0.49 18.17 15.50
CA VAL A 51 -1.02 18.49 16.83
C VAL A 51 -1.12 20.00 17.06
N HIS A 52 -0.35 20.79 16.30
CA HIS A 52 -0.34 22.25 16.35
C HIS A 52 -1.35 22.90 15.42
N ALA A 53 -1.92 22.15 14.48
CA ALA A 53 -3.03 22.61 13.66
C ALA A 53 -4.38 22.30 14.33
N CYS A 54 -4.46 21.24 15.14
CA CYS A 54 -5.72 20.80 15.73
C CYS A 54 -6.10 21.65 16.96
N ARG A 55 -7.13 22.49 16.78
CA ARG A 55 -7.78 23.23 17.87
C ARG A 55 -8.96 22.43 18.43
N GLY A 56 -9.41 22.78 19.63
CA GLY A 56 -10.48 22.04 20.34
C GLY A 56 -11.80 21.95 19.56
N ASP A 57 -12.13 22.97 18.78
CA ASP A 57 -13.30 23.06 17.91
C ASP A 57 -13.20 22.16 16.65
N GLU A 58 -12.01 21.69 16.31
CA GLU A 58 -11.78 20.82 15.15
C GLU A 58 -11.83 19.33 15.49
N LEU A 59 -11.77 18.94 16.77
CA LEU A 59 -11.82 17.54 17.22
C LEU A 59 -13.06 16.78 16.71
N PRO A 60 -14.29 17.35 16.71
CA PRO A 60 -15.45 16.68 16.13
C PRO A 60 -15.29 16.40 14.62
N ALA A 61 -14.57 17.27 13.89
CA ALA A 61 -14.30 17.07 12.47
C ALA A 61 -13.28 15.94 12.25
N VAL A 62 -12.28 15.81 13.12
CA VAL A 62 -11.33 14.67 13.12
C VAL A 62 -12.08 13.36 13.38
N ALA A 63 -12.88 13.30 14.44
CA ALA A 63 -13.66 12.11 14.78
C ALA A 63 -14.59 11.69 13.64
N ARG A 64 -15.21 12.68 12.99
CA ARG A 64 -16.03 12.48 11.80
C ARG A 64 -15.22 11.91 10.63
N PHE A 65 -14.03 12.45 10.36
CA PHE A 65 -13.16 11.94 9.30
C PHE A 65 -12.80 10.47 9.55
N VAL A 66 -12.33 10.13 10.75
CA VAL A 66 -11.94 8.75 11.11
C VAL A 66 -13.13 7.80 10.99
N ARG A 67 -14.33 8.23 11.40
CA ARG A 67 -15.56 7.44 11.29
C ARG A 67 -16.04 7.26 9.85
N GLU A 68 -15.98 8.29 9.02
CA GLU A 68 -16.41 8.23 7.61
C GLU A 68 -15.39 7.53 6.71
N PHE A 69 -14.09 7.58 7.07
CA PHE A 69 -12.98 7.03 6.29
C PHE A 69 -12.09 6.09 7.11
N PRO A 70 -12.62 4.99 7.69
CA PRO A 70 -11.83 4.07 8.52
C PRO A 70 -10.72 3.37 7.73
N ALA A 71 -10.83 3.34 6.40
CA ALA A 71 -9.81 2.81 5.49
C ALA A 71 -8.61 3.75 5.25
N ILE A 72 -8.72 5.03 5.63
CA ILE A 72 -7.68 6.04 5.45
C ILE A 72 -6.98 6.24 6.80
N PRO A 73 -5.72 5.79 6.97
CA PRO A 73 -5.00 5.99 8.22
C PRO A 73 -4.81 7.48 8.51
N ALA A 74 -5.19 7.89 9.72
CA ALA A 74 -4.91 9.20 10.26
C ALA A 74 -3.66 9.15 11.15
N VAL A 75 -2.74 10.09 10.95
CA VAL A 75 -1.43 10.13 11.59
C VAL A 75 -1.22 11.50 12.21
N ALA A 76 -1.07 11.53 13.53
CA ALA A 76 -0.69 12.74 14.25
C ALA A 76 0.81 13.02 14.09
N LEU A 77 1.16 14.25 13.73
CA LEU A 77 2.52 14.73 13.59
C LEU A 77 2.85 15.69 14.74
N VAL A 78 3.96 15.44 15.43
CA VAL A 78 4.51 16.33 16.46
C VAL A 78 5.80 16.95 15.93
N SER A 79 5.82 18.25 15.65
CA SER A 79 7.00 18.94 15.09
C SER A 79 7.83 19.68 16.14
N ARG A 80 7.24 19.91 17.31
CA ARG A 80 7.81 20.58 18.49
C ARG A 80 7.03 20.15 19.73
N TYR A 81 7.70 20.16 20.88
CA TYR A 81 7.08 19.94 22.19
C TYR A 81 6.60 21.25 22.80
N ASP A 82 5.34 21.29 23.22
CA ASP A 82 4.79 22.30 24.11
C ASP A 82 3.75 21.65 25.05
N ARG A 83 3.25 22.41 26.05
CA ARG A 83 2.28 21.87 27.02
C ARG A 83 0.99 21.38 26.36
N ASN A 84 0.61 21.94 25.22
CA ASN A 84 -0.64 21.62 24.54
C ASN A 84 -0.52 20.38 23.64
N ALA A 85 0.68 20.07 23.14
CA ALA A 85 0.92 18.94 22.25
C ALA A 85 0.49 17.60 22.87
N THR A 86 0.83 17.35 24.14
CA THR A 86 0.46 16.11 24.85
C THR A 86 -1.04 15.98 25.02
N GLU A 87 -1.71 17.05 25.43
CA GLU A 87 -3.17 17.05 25.63
C GLU A 87 -3.90 16.84 24.30
N THR A 88 -3.45 17.51 23.23
CA THR A 88 -4.00 17.34 21.89
C THR A 88 -3.79 15.92 21.36
N LEU A 89 -2.62 15.30 21.59
CA LEU A 89 -2.39 13.89 21.22
C LEU A 89 -3.37 12.95 21.92
N LEU A 90 -3.61 13.13 23.22
CA LEU A 90 -4.57 12.32 23.97
C LEU A 90 -5.99 12.50 23.42
N LYS A 91 -6.39 13.74 23.12
CA LYS A 91 -7.69 14.04 22.51
C LYS A 91 -7.82 13.43 21.12
N LEU A 92 -6.78 13.48 20.28
CA LEU A 92 -6.76 12.82 18.97
C LEU A 92 -6.88 11.30 19.10
N GLY A 93 -6.20 10.71 20.09
CA GLY A 93 -6.31 9.30 20.44
C GLY A 93 -7.74 8.89 20.80
N ALA A 94 -8.40 9.65 21.67
CA ALA A 94 -9.80 9.44 22.02
C ALA A 94 -10.75 9.55 20.81
N ASN A 95 -10.39 10.36 19.82
CA ASN A 95 -11.19 10.59 18.60
C ASN A 95 -10.79 9.67 17.42
N GLY A 96 -10.04 8.59 17.67
CA GLY A 96 -9.81 7.53 16.69
C GLY A 96 -8.48 7.59 15.93
N VAL A 97 -7.63 8.59 16.19
CA VAL A 97 -6.27 8.63 15.62
C VAL A 97 -5.40 7.63 16.39
N ARG A 98 -4.92 6.57 15.73
CA ARG A 98 -4.19 5.47 16.36
C ARG A 98 -2.68 5.50 16.12
N SER A 99 -2.21 6.43 15.29
CA SER A 99 -0.80 6.58 14.94
C SER A 99 -0.34 8.00 15.22
N ALA A 100 0.79 8.15 15.91
CA ALA A 100 1.46 9.41 16.12
C ALA A 100 2.95 9.26 15.80
N VAL A 101 3.55 10.27 15.19
CA VAL A 101 4.98 10.30 14.87
C VAL A 101 5.58 11.60 15.41
N ASP A 102 6.55 11.46 16.29
CA ASP A 102 7.43 12.55 16.68
C ASP A 102 8.38 12.87 15.54
N CYS A 103 8.29 14.08 15.00
CA CYS A 103 9.07 14.64 13.91
C CYS A 103 9.94 15.83 14.38
N THR A 104 10.24 15.90 15.68
CA THR A 104 11.26 16.83 16.19
C THR A 104 12.64 16.53 15.65
N GLU A 105 12.94 15.25 15.38
CA GLU A 105 14.19 14.77 14.81
C GLU A 105 14.04 14.19 13.39
N ALA A 106 15.15 14.12 12.65
CA ALA A 106 15.20 13.56 11.30
C ALA A 106 14.79 12.08 11.21
N ALA A 107 15.00 11.30 12.27
CA ALA A 107 14.52 9.92 12.35
C ALA A 107 12.98 9.84 12.33
N GLY A 108 12.32 10.80 12.98
CA GLY A 108 10.88 10.99 12.98
C GLY A 108 10.29 11.18 11.59
N TRP A 109 10.90 12.08 10.82
CA TRP A 109 10.50 12.33 9.43
C TRP A 109 10.66 11.10 8.52
N ARG A 110 11.73 10.30 8.71
CA ARG A 110 11.89 9.01 8.00
C ARG A 110 10.79 8.03 8.38
N ARG A 111 10.49 7.89 9.67
CA ARG A 111 9.39 7.02 10.14
C ARG A 111 8.03 7.47 9.62
N LEU A 112 7.78 8.79 9.58
CA LEU A 112 6.59 9.34 8.96
C LEU A 112 6.52 8.94 7.49
N ARG A 113 7.61 9.16 6.72
CA ARG A 113 7.71 8.77 5.31
C ARG A 113 7.36 7.30 5.10
N ASP A 114 7.92 6.39 5.89
CA ASP A 114 7.65 4.97 5.75
C ASP A 114 6.18 4.65 6.04
N LEU A 115 5.64 5.27 7.09
CA LEU A 115 4.25 5.09 7.51
C LEU A 115 3.26 5.63 6.48
N VAL A 116 3.53 6.76 5.84
CA VAL A 116 2.57 7.44 4.94
C VAL A 116 2.86 7.25 3.46
N GLY A 117 4.10 6.92 3.09
CA GLY A 117 4.50 6.51 1.75
C GLY A 117 4.08 5.07 1.43
N HIS A 118 3.86 4.27 2.47
CA HIS A 118 3.25 2.94 2.39
C HIS A 118 2.15 2.82 3.46
N PRO A 119 1.08 3.64 3.37
CA PRO A 119 0.05 3.67 4.40
C PRO A 119 -0.41 2.26 4.69
N ALA A 120 -0.48 1.92 5.99
CA ALA A 120 -1.03 0.66 6.46
C ALA A 120 -2.49 0.58 6.00
N SER A 121 -2.65 0.11 4.78
CA SER A 121 -3.94 -0.06 4.13
C SER A 121 -4.68 -1.09 4.97
N PRO A 122 -5.84 -0.76 5.58
CA PRO A 122 -6.55 -1.71 6.43
C PRO A 122 -6.89 -3.01 5.68
N VAL A 123 -7.08 -2.91 4.36
CA VAL A 123 -7.19 -4.09 3.49
C VAL A 123 -5.88 -4.85 3.36
N ALA A 124 -4.72 -4.20 3.19
CA ALA A 124 -3.43 -4.90 3.18
C ALA A 124 -3.13 -5.58 4.52
N ALA A 125 -3.48 -4.97 5.65
CA ALA A 125 -3.37 -5.61 6.96
C ALA A 125 -4.25 -6.86 7.06
N ARG A 126 -5.52 -6.80 6.62
CA ARG A 126 -6.42 -7.96 6.57
C ARG A 126 -5.91 -9.06 5.62
N ILE A 127 -5.40 -8.67 4.46
CA ILE A 127 -4.78 -9.59 3.49
C ILE A 127 -3.60 -10.30 4.15
N LEU A 128 -2.67 -9.54 4.74
CA LEU A 128 -1.44 -10.09 5.34
C LEU A 128 -1.74 -10.96 6.56
N ALA A 129 -2.75 -10.62 7.36
CA ALA A 129 -3.22 -11.44 8.46
C ALA A 129 -3.67 -12.84 8.00
N ARG A 130 -4.12 -12.99 6.74
CA ARG A 130 -4.50 -14.30 6.18
C ARG A 130 -3.37 -14.96 5.37
N VAL A 131 -2.60 -14.17 4.62
CA VAL A 131 -1.54 -14.63 3.72
C VAL A 131 -0.30 -15.07 4.50
N VAL A 132 0.15 -14.28 5.48
CA VAL A 132 1.40 -14.58 6.22
C VAL A 132 1.33 -15.92 6.95
N PRO A 133 0.24 -16.26 7.69
CA PRO A 133 0.13 -17.59 8.30
C PRO A 133 0.07 -18.72 7.27
N ALA A 134 -0.52 -18.49 6.09
CA ALA A 134 -0.62 -19.50 5.03
C ALA A 134 0.73 -19.82 4.36
N LEU A 135 1.73 -18.94 4.53
CA LEU A 135 3.11 -19.14 4.07
C LEU A 135 3.99 -19.89 5.08
N GLU A 136 3.48 -20.18 6.29
CA GLU A 136 4.21 -20.84 7.40
C GLU A 136 5.61 -20.23 7.66
N GLU A 137 6.62 -21.05 8.00
CA GLU A 137 8.04 -20.68 8.17
C GLU A 137 8.74 -20.36 6.85
N GLY A 138 8.05 -19.68 5.93
CA GLY A 138 8.66 -19.21 4.69
C GLY A 138 9.78 -18.20 4.93
N THR A 139 10.71 -18.12 3.98
CA THR A 139 11.86 -17.20 4.05
C THR A 139 11.43 -15.73 4.17
N GLY A 140 12.31 -14.89 4.72
CA GLY A 140 12.09 -13.44 4.79
C GLY A 140 11.81 -12.82 3.42
N ASP A 141 12.44 -13.35 2.36
CA ASP A 141 12.27 -12.88 0.98
C ASP A 141 10.86 -13.17 0.43
N VAL A 142 10.34 -14.37 0.65
CA VAL A 142 9.01 -14.73 0.15
C VAL A 142 7.95 -13.89 0.86
N ARG A 143 8.11 -13.67 2.17
CA ARG A 143 7.24 -12.80 2.96
C ARG A 143 7.29 -11.37 2.45
N ALA A 144 8.49 -10.83 2.18
CA ALA A 144 8.67 -9.49 1.64
C ALA A 144 8.02 -9.34 0.24
N PHE A 145 8.09 -10.37 -0.60
CA PHE A 145 7.39 -10.36 -1.89
C PHE A 145 5.87 -10.27 -1.71
N PHE A 146 5.26 -11.10 -0.87
CA PHE A 146 3.82 -11.07 -0.63
C PHE A 146 3.37 -9.79 0.07
N GLU A 147 4.20 -9.23 0.96
CA GLU A 147 3.97 -7.93 1.56
C GLU A 147 3.95 -6.81 0.50
N ALA A 148 4.94 -6.79 -0.39
CA ALA A 148 4.98 -5.83 -1.49
C ALA A 148 3.76 -5.98 -2.41
N VAL A 149 3.37 -7.21 -2.78
CA VAL A 149 2.20 -7.47 -3.62
C VAL A 149 0.92 -7.01 -2.92
N ALA A 150 0.72 -7.36 -1.64
CA ALA A 150 -0.47 -6.99 -0.87
C ALA A 150 -0.62 -5.47 -0.74
N ARG A 151 0.47 -4.74 -0.56
CA ARG A 151 0.44 -3.28 -0.39
C ARG A 151 0.36 -2.51 -1.71
N LEU A 152 1.08 -2.97 -2.74
CA LEU A 152 1.31 -2.19 -3.95
C LEU A 152 0.40 -2.56 -5.12
N ALA A 153 -0.28 -3.71 -5.06
CA ALA A 153 -1.21 -4.15 -6.10
C ALA A 153 -2.22 -3.07 -6.55
N PRO A 154 -2.82 -2.23 -5.67
CA PRO A 154 -3.75 -1.18 -6.10
C PRO A 154 -3.14 -0.11 -7.02
N VAL A 155 -1.83 0.11 -6.94
CA VAL A 155 -1.13 1.18 -7.67
C VAL A 155 -0.15 0.66 -8.71
N LEU A 156 0.06 -0.66 -8.76
CA LEU A 156 0.93 -1.33 -9.72
C LEU A 156 0.12 -2.24 -10.63
N SER A 157 0.05 -1.86 -11.90
CA SER A 157 -0.63 -2.64 -12.95
C SER A 157 0.30 -3.62 -13.68
N THR A 158 1.62 -3.56 -13.45
CA THR A 158 2.60 -4.39 -14.18
C THR A 158 3.69 -4.97 -13.29
N VAL A 159 4.15 -6.18 -13.65
CA VAL A 159 5.27 -6.86 -12.98
C VAL A 159 6.55 -6.05 -13.08
N ARG A 160 6.77 -5.31 -14.18
CA ARG A 160 7.95 -4.44 -14.33
C ARG A 160 8.03 -3.38 -13.23
N ARG A 161 6.90 -2.77 -12.85
CA ARG A 161 6.87 -1.78 -11.76
C ARG A 161 7.07 -2.45 -10.40
N LEU A 162 6.49 -3.63 -10.19
CA LEU A 162 6.69 -4.44 -8.97
C LEU A 162 8.16 -4.82 -8.79
N ALA A 163 8.80 -5.37 -9.83
CA ALA A 163 10.19 -5.77 -9.82
C ALA A 163 11.13 -4.59 -9.54
N ARG A 164 10.84 -3.41 -10.12
CA ARG A 164 11.58 -2.17 -9.82
C ARG A 164 11.49 -1.79 -8.34
N HIS A 165 10.32 -1.90 -7.73
CA HIS A 165 10.14 -1.62 -6.30
C HIS A 165 10.94 -2.61 -5.43
N LEU A 166 10.95 -3.87 -5.83
CA LEU A 166 11.74 -4.94 -5.22
C LEU A 166 13.24 -4.90 -5.57
N ARG A 167 13.69 -3.89 -6.33
CA ARG A 167 15.07 -3.71 -6.79
C ARG A 167 15.65 -4.93 -7.53
N ILE A 168 14.82 -5.63 -8.30
CA ILE A 168 15.20 -6.78 -9.12
C ILE A 168 14.76 -6.60 -10.58
N CYS A 169 15.51 -7.17 -11.53
CA CYS A 169 15.11 -7.22 -12.92
C CYS A 169 13.84 -8.05 -13.11
N SER A 170 12.89 -7.55 -13.92
CA SER A 170 11.62 -8.24 -14.16
C SER A 170 11.81 -9.62 -14.82
N SER A 171 12.81 -9.76 -15.71
CA SER A 171 13.16 -11.04 -16.34
C SER A 171 13.70 -12.03 -15.32
N THR A 172 14.58 -11.60 -14.41
CA THR A 172 15.12 -12.41 -13.33
C THR A 172 14.01 -12.88 -12.39
N LEU A 173 13.11 -11.97 -11.97
CA LEU A 173 11.98 -12.32 -11.13
C LEU A 173 11.07 -13.37 -11.81
N MET A 174 10.75 -13.18 -13.09
CA MET A 174 9.96 -14.16 -13.86
C MET A 174 10.66 -15.52 -13.97
N SER A 175 11.96 -15.52 -14.30
CA SER A 175 12.77 -16.74 -14.43
C SER A 175 12.84 -17.53 -13.11
N ARG A 176 12.97 -16.85 -11.97
CA ARG A 176 13.01 -17.50 -10.65
C ARG A 176 11.71 -18.21 -10.31
N PHE A 177 10.57 -17.56 -10.50
CA PHE A 177 9.27 -18.20 -10.28
C PHE A 177 9.05 -19.37 -11.24
N TYR A 178 9.44 -19.23 -12.51
CA TYR A 178 9.35 -20.31 -13.49
C TYR A 178 10.21 -21.52 -13.09
N ARG A 179 11.48 -21.31 -12.72
CA ARG A 179 12.40 -22.37 -12.27
C ARG A 179 11.92 -23.06 -11.00
N ALA A 180 11.23 -22.35 -10.13
CA ALA A 180 10.62 -22.91 -8.93
C ALA A 180 9.29 -23.64 -9.21
N GLY A 181 8.77 -23.64 -10.45
CA GLY A 181 7.46 -24.23 -10.77
C GLY A 181 6.28 -23.47 -10.16
N LEU A 182 6.49 -22.21 -9.76
CA LEU A 182 5.46 -21.38 -9.13
C LEU A 182 4.63 -20.61 -10.18
N PRO A 183 3.39 -20.21 -9.85
CA PRO A 183 2.66 -19.23 -10.65
C PRO A 183 3.50 -17.98 -10.88
N SER A 184 3.40 -17.37 -12.08
CA SER A 184 4.21 -16.20 -12.37
C SER A 184 3.95 -15.03 -11.40
N PRO A 185 4.91 -14.10 -11.18
CA PRO A 185 4.68 -12.87 -10.43
C PRO A 185 3.48 -12.07 -10.95
N LYS A 186 3.21 -12.15 -12.26
CA LYS A 186 2.04 -11.53 -12.90
C LYS A 186 0.74 -12.12 -12.36
N THR A 187 0.68 -13.43 -12.17
CA THR A 187 -0.48 -14.15 -11.63
C THR A 187 -0.77 -13.71 -10.20
N TYR A 188 0.25 -13.67 -9.33
CA TYR A 188 0.11 -13.18 -7.96
C TYR A 188 -0.35 -11.72 -7.88
N LEU A 189 0.23 -10.84 -8.71
CA LEU A 189 -0.17 -9.43 -8.77
C LEU A 189 -1.61 -9.27 -9.28
N ALA A 190 -1.98 -10.00 -10.34
CA ALA A 190 -3.32 -9.97 -10.92
C ALA A 190 -4.37 -10.44 -9.90
N GLY A 191 -4.15 -11.58 -9.24
CA GLY A 191 -5.04 -12.09 -8.20
C GLY A 191 -5.19 -11.11 -7.04
N MET A 192 -4.09 -10.52 -6.57
CA MET A 192 -4.12 -9.56 -5.46
C MET A 192 -4.91 -8.30 -5.84
N ARG A 193 -4.80 -7.83 -7.09
CA ARG A 193 -5.62 -6.71 -7.59
C ARG A 193 -7.12 -7.01 -7.52
N LEU A 194 -7.53 -8.26 -7.74
CA LEU A 194 -8.93 -8.67 -7.62
C LEU A 194 -9.38 -8.75 -6.17
N VAL A 195 -8.52 -9.19 -5.24
CA VAL A 195 -8.81 -9.14 -3.79
C VAL A 195 -9.07 -7.70 -3.33
N HIS A 196 -8.23 -6.75 -3.77
CA HIS A 196 -8.48 -5.33 -3.51
C HIS A 196 -9.76 -4.80 -4.17
N ALA A 197 -10.09 -5.27 -5.39
CA ALA A 197 -11.35 -4.92 -6.03
C ALA A 197 -12.57 -5.38 -5.21
N ALA A 198 -12.52 -6.59 -4.66
CA ALA A 198 -13.58 -7.12 -3.81
C ALA A 198 -13.76 -6.32 -2.51
N TYR A 199 -12.65 -5.87 -1.90
CA TYR A 199 -12.71 -4.96 -0.76
C TYR A 199 -13.39 -3.64 -1.12
N LEU A 200 -13.00 -3.01 -2.24
CA LEU A 200 -13.61 -1.76 -2.69
C LEU A 200 -15.11 -1.94 -3.00
N PHE A 201 -15.49 -3.04 -3.63
CA PHE A 201 -16.89 -3.35 -3.93
C PHE A 201 -17.77 -3.59 -2.69
N SER A 202 -17.18 -3.80 -1.52
CA SER A 202 -17.91 -3.88 -0.25
C SER A 202 -18.52 -2.53 0.14
N ASN A 203 -18.04 -1.41 -0.44
CA ASN A 203 -18.67 -0.11 -0.30
C ASN A 203 -19.77 0.04 -1.37
N PRO A 204 -21.06 0.08 -0.97
CA PRO A 204 -22.16 0.13 -1.93
C PRO A 204 -22.15 1.39 -2.80
N GLY A 205 -21.59 2.49 -2.30
CA GLY A 205 -21.51 3.78 -2.97
C GLY A 205 -20.44 3.88 -4.06
N LEU A 206 -19.63 2.85 -4.29
CA LEU A 206 -18.67 2.83 -5.40
C LEU A 206 -19.27 2.20 -6.64
N SER A 207 -19.16 2.93 -7.76
CA SER A 207 -19.44 2.38 -9.08
C SER A 207 -18.29 1.46 -9.55
N VAL A 208 -18.55 0.68 -10.60
CA VAL A 208 -17.50 -0.10 -11.27
C VAL A 208 -16.38 0.80 -11.78
N ALA A 209 -16.72 2.01 -12.25
CA ALA A 209 -15.73 2.96 -12.72
C ALA A 209 -14.83 3.47 -11.59
N ASP A 210 -15.41 3.80 -10.43
CA ASP A 210 -14.64 4.22 -9.25
C ASP A 210 -13.63 3.15 -8.81
N VAL A 211 -14.06 1.89 -8.79
CA VAL A 211 -13.18 0.76 -8.43
C VAL A 211 -12.06 0.58 -9.45
N ALA A 212 -12.38 0.64 -10.75
CA ALA A 212 -11.37 0.53 -11.81
C ALA A 212 -10.28 1.61 -11.70
N TYR A 213 -10.68 2.87 -11.55
CA TYR A 213 -9.72 3.98 -11.45
C TYR A 213 -8.92 3.96 -10.15
N ARG A 214 -9.53 3.58 -9.02
CA ARG A 214 -8.81 3.42 -7.74
C ARG A 214 -7.73 2.34 -7.79
N LEU A 215 -7.91 1.34 -8.66
CA LEU A 215 -6.93 0.29 -8.91
C LEU A 215 -5.95 0.62 -10.05
N ASP A 216 -5.89 1.86 -10.53
CA ASP A 216 -4.96 2.28 -11.60
C ASP A 216 -5.20 1.55 -12.94
N TYR A 217 -6.45 1.14 -13.23
CA TYR A 217 -6.84 0.74 -14.59
C TYR A 217 -7.08 1.98 -15.45
N SER A 218 -6.69 1.92 -16.72
CA SER A 218 -6.89 3.02 -17.68
C SER A 218 -8.36 3.32 -17.97
N SER A 219 -9.24 2.33 -17.81
CA SER A 219 -10.68 2.49 -17.99
C SER A 219 -11.49 1.38 -17.29
N PRO A 220 -12.79 1.59 -17.04
CA PRO A 220 -13.69 0.55 -16.53
C PRO A 220 -13.75 -0.67 -17.46
N GLN A 221 -13.66 -0.48 -18.78
CA GLN A 221 -13.63 -1.57 -19.76
C GLN A 221 -12.34 -2.39 -19.66
N SER A 222 -11.20 -1.74 -19.41
CA SER A 222 -9.92 -2.44 -19.15
C SER A 222 -10.02 -3.34 -17.91
N PHE A 223 -10.64 -2.83 -16.84
CA PHE A 223 -10.91 -3.61 -15.65
C PHE A 223 -11.87 -4.78 -15.93
N GLY A 224 -12.96 -4.55 -16.66
CA GLY A 224 -13.91 -5.60 -17.05
C GLY A 224 -13.26 -6.71 -17.87
N ARG A 225 -12.38 -6.37 -18.83
CA ARG A 225 -11.61 -7.37 -19.59
C ARG A 225 -10.70 -8.21 -18.69
N HIS A 226 -10.07 -7.59 -17.70
CA HIS A 226 -9.23 -8.33 -16.74
C HIS A 226 -10.05 -9.33 -15.92
N LEU A 227 -11.24 -8.93 -15.43
CA LEU A 227 -12.17 -9.85 -14.75
C LEU A 227 -12.63 -10.99 -15.65
N LYS A 228 -12.97 -10.70 -16.91
CA LYS A 228 -13.39 -11.72 -17.87
C LYS A 228 -12.26 -12.72 -18.15
N ALA A 229 -11.03 -12.24 -18.31
CA ALA A 229 -9.86 -13.08 -18.57
C ALA A 229 -9.50 -13.97 -17.37
N MET A 230 -9.60 -13.44 -16.14
CA MET A 230 -9.19 -14.18 -14.94
C MET A 230 -10.27 -15.10 -14.38
N LEU A 231 -11.54 -14.71 -14.48
CA LEU A 231 -12.65 -15.33 -13.76
C LEU A 231 -13.88 -15.62 -14.65
N GLY A 232 -13.88 -15.19 -15.91
CA GLY A 232 -15.01 -15.39 -16.82
C GLY A 232 -16.25 -14.53 -16.51
N VAL A 233 -16.17 -13.61 -15.56
CA VAL A 233 -17.31 -12.81 -15.06
C VAL A 233 -17.21 -11.32 -15.42
N THR A 234 -18.35 -10.65 -15.41
CA THR A 234 -18.47 -9.18 -15.47
C THR A 234 -18.17 -8.54 -14.11
N ALA A 235 -17.97 -7.22 -14.08
CA ALA A 235 -17.77 -6.49 -12.81
C ALA A 235 -18.97 -6.57 -11.86
N GLY A 236 -20.20 -6.56 -12.39
CA GLY A 236 -21.42 -6.69 -11.59
C GLY A 236 -21.59 -8.09 -11.00
N GLU A 237 -21.25 -9.13 -11.75
CA GLU A 237 -21.22 -10.50 -11.23
C GLU A 237 -20.09 -10.68 -10.21
N PHE A 238 -18.90 -10.12 -10.48
CA PHE A 238 -17.78 -10.16 -9.55
C PHE A 238 -18.17 -9.57 -8.19
N ARG A 239 -18.76 -8.36 -8.20
CA ARG A 239 -19.26 -7.68 -7.00
C ARG A 239 -20.24 -8.53 -6.17
N ARG A 240 -21.10 -9.31 -6.83
CA ARG A 240 -22.12 -10.14 -6.16
C ARG A 240 -21.56 -11.47 -5.64
N ARG A 241 -20.69 -12.12 -6.43
CA ARG A 241 -20.26 -13.51 -6.20
C ARG A 241 -18.95 -13.62 -5.43
N PHE A 242 -18.15 -12.54 -5.40
CA PHE A 242 -16.81 -12.54 -4.84
C PHE A 242 -16.66 -11.40 -3.83
N PRO A 243 -17.31 -11.48 -2.66
CA PRO A 243 -17.03 -10.58 -1.56
C PRO A 243 -15.55 -10.70 -1.12
N PHE A 244 -15.09 -9.76 -0.30
CA PHE A 244 -13.68 -9.67 0.06
C PHE A 244 -13.11 -10.97 0.65
N ASP A 245 -13.77 -11.54 1.66
CA ASP A 245 -13.25 -12.72 2.36
C ASP A 245 -13.21 -13.95 1.44
N VAL A 246 -14.23 -14.15 0.59
CA VAL A 246 -14.25 -15.21 -0.44
C VAL A 246 -13.13 -15.03 -1.47
N SER A 247 -12.87 -13.79 -1.88
CA SER A 247 -11.80 -13.49 -2.84
C SER A 247 -10.42 -13.76 -2.25
N LEU A 248 -10.23 -13.41 -0.97
CA LEU A 248 -8.98 -13.61 -0.25
C LEU A 248 -8.72 -15.10 0.03
N GLU A 249 -9.75 -15.85 0.43
CA GLU A 249 -9.67 -17.30 0.60
C GLU A 249 -9.30 -17.99 -0.72
N ARG A 250 -10.01 -17.66 -1.80
CA ARG A 250 -9.70 -18.18 -3.14
C ARG A 250 -8.27 -17.84 -3.59
N TYR A 251 -7.76 -16.66 -3.25
CA TYR A 251 -6.37 -16.29 -3.54
C TYR A 251 -5.39 -17.22 -2.83
N VAL A 252 -5.62 -17.49 -1.54
CA VAL A 252 -4.79 -18.40 -0.75
C VAL A 252 -4.89 -19.83 -1.30
N ASP A 253 -6.09 -20.32 -1.55
CA ASP A 253 -6.32 -21.71 -1.95
C ASP A 253 -5.80 -22.04 -3.34
N LEU A 254 -5.79 -21.06 -4.25
CA LEU A 254 -5.30 -21.28 -5.62
C LEU A 254 -3.83 -20.94 -5.81
N LEU A 255 -3.30 -19.97 -5.07
CA LEU A 255 -1.96 -19.42 -5.34
C LEU A 255 -0.96 -19.65 -4.21
N ILE A 256 -1.37 -20.00 -3.00
CA ILE A 256 -0.46 -20.21 -1.87
C ILE A 256 -0.49 -21.67 -1.42
N THR A 257 -1.65 -22.18 -1.01
CA THR A 257 -1.80 -23.51 -0.43
C THR A 257 -1.21 -24.62 -1.30
N PRO A 258 -1.43 -24.67 -2.64
CA PRO A 258 -0.89 -25.74 -3.49
C PRO A 258 0.64 -25.70 -3.63
N TYR A 259 1.25 -24.55 -3.33
CA TYR A 259 2.67 -24.29 -3.54
C TYR A 259 3.43 -24.05 -2.23
N ARG A 260 2.82 -24.38 -1.08
CA ARG A 260 3.34 -24.02 0.24
C ARG A 260 4.76 -24.52 0.47
N GLU A 261 5.02 -25.79 0.17
CA GLU A 261 6.35 -26.41 0.33
C GLU A 261 7.41 -25.68 -0.51
N THR A 262 7.11 -25.43 -1.79
CA THR A 262 8.00 -24.70 -2.69
C THR A 262 8.21 -23.26 -2.19
N LEU A 263 7.15 -22.57 -1.78
CA LEU A 263 7.21 -21.19 -1.27
C LEU A 263 8.02 -21.08 0.03
N ARG A 264 8.02 -22.12 0.86
CA ARG A 264 8.75 -22.15 2.14
C ARG A 264 10.26 -21.96 1.93
N ALA A 265 10.82 -22.64 0.94
CA ALA A 265 12.25 -22.59 0.60
C ALA A 265 12.59 -21.54 -0.48
N PHE A 266 11.59 -20.85 -1.03
CA PHE A 266 11.77 -19.94 -2.16
C PHE A 266 12.32 -18.59 -1.71
N CYS A 267 13.39 -18.13 -2.36
CA CYS A 267 14.02 -16.83 -2.12
C CYS A 267 13.92 -15.93 -3.37
N PRO A 268 12.77 -15.28 -3.61
CA PRO A 268 12.56 -14.51 -4.84
C PRO A 268 13.49 -13.30 -4.97
N LEU A 269 13.95 -12.74 -3.85
CA LEU A 269 14.63 -11.44 -3.79
C LEU A 269 16.15 -11.56 -3.63
N ASN A 270 16.64 -12.68 -3.13
CA ASN A 270 18.05 -12.88 -2.86
C ASN A 270 18.86 -12.65 -4.13
N ALA A 271 19.65 -11.58 -4.18
CA ALA A 271 20.69 -11.45 -5.19
C ALA A 271 21.64 -12.62 -4.92
N GLY A 272 21.75 -13.57 -5.85
CA GLY A 272 22.80 -14.57 -5.72
C GLY A 272 24.12 -13.81 -5.65
N LEU A 273 24.78 -13.82 -4.51
CA LEU A 273 26.13 -13.27 -4.34
C LEU A 273 27.18 -14.11 -5.12
N TRP A 274 26.77 -15.02 -6.02
CA TRP A 274 27.57 -16.14 -6.56
C TRP A 274 27.21 -16.53 -8.01
N ASP A 275 26.92 -15.58 -8.91
CA ASP A 275 26.73 -15.90 -10.35
C ASP A 275 27.60 -15.02 -11.28
N GLN A 276 28.75 -14.59 -10.78
CA GLN A 276 29.90 -14.21 -11.62
C GLN A 276 30.66 -15.52 -11.88
N GLY A 277 30.37 -16.20 -13.00
CA GLY A 277 31.06 -17.42 -13.40
C GLY A 277 32.60 -17.24 -13.42
N PRO A 278 33.38 -18.32 -13.25
CA PRO A 278 34.82 -18.26 -12.96
C PRO A 278 35.71 -17.87 -14.14
N ASN A 279 35.23 -17.15 -15.16
CA ASN A 279 36.01 -16.86 -16.34
C ASN A 279 35.70 -15.48 -16.93
N VAL A 280 36.30 -14.43 -16.36
CA VAL A 280 36.54 -13.19 -17.10
C VAL A 280 37.98 -12.76 -16.88
N THR A 281 38.77 -13.02 -17.91
CA THR A 281 40.13 -12.56 -18.15
C THR A 281 40.25 -11.07 -17.82
N ARG A 282 41.18 -10.71 -16.93
CA ARG A 282 41.60 -9.33 -16.73
C ARG A 282 42.12 -8.77 -18.05
N VAL A 283 41.33 -7.93 -18.72
CA VAL A 283 41.86 -7.05 -19.76
C VAL A 283 42.58 -5.92 -19.03
N SER A 284 43.88 -6.13 -18.84
CA SER A 284 44.83 -5.08 -18.51
C SER A 284 44.81 -4.04 -19.64
N ARG A 285 44.48 -2.79 -19.30
CA ARG A 285 44.72 -1.66 -20.21
C ARG A 285 46.22 -1.39 -20.24
N ALA A 286 46.81 -1.47 -21.43
CA ALA A 286 48.05 -0.82 -21.79
C ALA A 286 47.75 0.07 -23.02
N GLY A 287 48.25 1.30 -23.02
CA GLY A 287 48.04 2.30 -24.07
C GLY A 287 47.37 3.56 -23.55
#